data_AF-A0A7V3DFQ3-F1
#
_entry.id   AF-A0A7V3DFQ3-F1
#
_cell.length_a   1.000
_cell.length_b   1.000
_cell.length_c   1.000
_cell.angle_alpha   90.00
_cell.angle_beta   90.00
_cell.angle_gamma   90.00
#
_symmetry.space_group_name_H-M   'P 1'
#
loop_
_entity.id
_entity.type
_entity.pdbx_description
1 polymer ?
#
loop_
_entity_poly.entity_id
_entity_poly.type
_entity_poly.pdbx_seq_one_letter_code
_entity_poly.pdbx_strand_id
1 'polypeptide(L)'
;MERFFEVVCEEGVFTYARREEEIARYAHLDGCYVIRSNVAACSQATEELRDRYKDLKYVEQAFRTMKTADIQTWPIRHFNEMQVRGHLFACFLAYRVIWELRQRLAPVLERDPESKRCEAGSLAEIWRELAGITVAKLEVNGQTHLKLSSITPYAQKLLTLCRVPSLQTILSE
;
A
#
# COMPACT_ATOMS: atom_id res chain seq x y z
N MET A 1 8.29 14.84 26.42
CA MET A 1 8.06 15.54 27.71
C MET A 1 9.17 16.57 28.00
N GLU A 2 10.40 16.35 27.54
CA GLU A 2 11.57 17.26 27.68
C GLU A 2 11.43 18.66 27.05
N ARG A 3 10.36 18.91 26.29
CA ARG A 3 10.20 20.16 25.57
C ARG A 3 9.83 21.34 26.47
N PHE A 4 8.96 21.09 27.44
CA PHE A 4 8.36 22.13 28.30
C PHE A 4 8.99 22.23 29.68
N PHE A 5 9.88 21.30 30.00
CA PHE A 5 10.53 21.21 31.29
C PHE A 5 12.04 21.15 31.09
N GLU A 6 12.75 21.96 31.86
CA GLU A 6 14.16 21.76 32.11
C GLU A 6 14.27 20.80 33.29
N VAL A 7 15.05 19.73 33.10
CA VAL A 7 15.20 18.67 34.09
C VAL A 7 16.69 18.53 34.37
N VAL A 8 17.07 18.64 35.63
CA VAL A 8 18.45 18.44 36.11
C VAL A 8 18.44 17.25 37.06
N CYS A 9 19.31 16.29 36.79
CA CYS A 9 19.44 15.09 37.60
C CYS A 9 20.93 14.89 37.92
N GLU A 10 21.35 15.29 39.13
CA GLU A 10 22.73 15.22 39.61
C GLU A 10 22.75 14.65 41.03
N GLU A 11 23.71 13.75 41.32
CA GLU A 11 24.00 13.22 42.67
C GLU A 11 22.78 12.77 43.50
N GLY A 12 21.80 12.12 42.85
CA GLY A 12 20.59 11.64 43.53
C GLY A 12 19.54 12.72 43.82
N VAL A 13 19.76 13.95 43.33
CA VAL A 13 18.80 15.05 43.39
C VAL A 13 18.17 15.26 42.00
N PHE A 14 16.85 15.23 41.97
CA PHE A 14 16.05 15.51 40.78
C PHE A 14 15.37 16.87 40.96
N THR A 15 15.69 17.83 40.09
CA THR A 15 14.99 19.12 40.02
C THR A 15 14.41 19.33 38.62
N TYR A 16 13.29 20.04 38.57
CA TYR A 16 12.67 20.42 37.31
C TYR A 16 12.14 21.85 37.38
N ALA A 17 12.21 22.56 36.26
CA ALA A 17 11.64 23.88 36.07
C ALA A 17 10.81 23.91 34.78
N ARG A 18 9.72 24.69 34.78
CA ARG A 18 8.89 24.90 33.59
C ARG A 18 9.55 25.96 32.71
N ARG A 19 9.59 25.71 31.41
CA ARG A 19 9.97 26.71 30.41
C ARG A 19 8.75 27.57 30.07
N GLU A 20 8.43 28.51 30.96
CA GLU A 20 7.21 29.35 30.87
C GLU A 20 7.07 30.05 29.51
N GLU A 21 8.18 30.52 28.91
CA GLU A 21 8.16 31.13 27.57
C GLU A 21 7.76 30.14 26.46
N GLU A 22 8.29 28.91 26.49
CA GLU A 22 7.94 27.87 25.53
C GLU A 22 6.49 27.43 25.70
N ILE A 23 6.02 27.32 26.94
CA ILE A 23 4.64 26.98 27.27
C ILE A 23 3.70 28.08 26.75
N ALA A 24 4.00 29.35 27.06
CA ALA A 24 3.22 30.48 26.57
C ALA A 24 3.20 30.51 25.04
N ARG A 25 4.34 30.35 24.36
CA ARG A 25 4.41 30.30 22.89
C ARG A 25 3.54 29.18 22.31
N TYR A 26 3.55 27.99 22.93
CA TYR A 26 2.73 26.86 22.51
C TYR A 26 1.25 27.06 22.77
N ALA A 27 0.88 27.72 23.87
CA ALA A 27 -0.51 28.04 24.19
C ALA A 27 -1.17 28.94 23.12
N HIS A 28 -0.41 29.80 22.44
CA HIS A 28 -0.92 30.59 21.31
C HIS A 28 -1.30 29.72 20.09
N LEU A 29 -0.82 28.49 20.03
CA LEU A 29 -1.11 27.52 18.96
C LEU A 29 -2.25 26.57 19.34
N ASP A 30 -2.82 26.70 20.54
CA ASP A 30 -3.92 25.85 20.98
C ASP A 30 -5.15 26.08 20.07
N GLY A 31 -5.74 24.97 19.61
CA GLY A 31 -6.83 25.01 18.63
C GLY A 31 -6.40 25.26 17.18
N CYS A 32 -5.11 25.47 16.91
CA CYS A 32 -4.58 25.61 15.56
C CYS A 32 -4.03 24.28 15.00
N TYR A 33 -4.20 24.04 13.70
CA TYR A 33 -3.57 22.91 13.02
C TYR A 33 -2.18 23.31 12.52
N VAL A 34 -1.14 22.96 13.29
CA VAL A 34 0.24 23.36 13.01
C VAL A 34 1.01 22.25 12.32
N ILE A 35 1.54 22.53 11.12
CA ILE A 35 2.49 21.66 10.43
C ILE A 35 3.89 22.27 10.58
N ARG A 36 4.81 21.51 11.16
CA ARG A 36 6.23 21.87 11.20
C ARG A 36 6.96 21.11 10.10
N SER A 37 7.61 21.85 9.19
CA SER A 37 8.37 21.28 8.08
C SER A 37 9.83 21.72 8.15
N ASN A 38 10.74 20.88 7.63
CA ASN A 38 12.15 21.22 7.39
C ASN A 38 12.37 21.82 5.99
N VAL A 39 11.31 21.95 5.19
CA VAL A 39 11.32 22.61 3.88
C VAL A 39 11.51 24.12 4.06
N ALA A 40 12.37 24.72 3.24
CA ALA A 40 12.67 26.15 3.32
C ALA A 40 11.42 26.99 3.04
N ALA A 41 11.19 28.05 3.83
CA ALA A 41 9.97 28.86 3.79
C ALA A 41 9.67 29.48 2.40
N CYS A 42 10.70 29.71 1.58
CA CYS A 42 10.55 30.27 0.22
C CYS A 42 10.22 29.23 -0.85
N SER A 43 10.22 27.93 -0.52
CA SER A 43 10.18 26.86 -1.53
C SER A 43 8.82 26.25 -1.77
N GLN A 44 7.85 26.40 -0.85
CA GLN A 44 6.49 25.84 -0.99
C GLN A 44 5.44 26.74 -0.37
N ALA A 45 4.28 26.83 -1.02
CA ALA A 45 3.11 27.48 -0.44
C ALA A 45 2.57 26.65 0.75
N THR A 46 1.99 27.32 1.75
CA THR A 46 1.40 26.66 2.94
C THR A 46 0.39 25.57 2.58
N GLU A 47 -0.41 25.82 1.54
CA GLU A 47 -1.42 24.88 1.02
C GLU A 47 -0.78 23.58 0.51
N GLU A 48 0.34 23.69 -0.20
CA GLU A 48 1.08 22.55 -0.75
C GLU A 48 1.72 21.71 0.37
N LEU A 49 2.24 22.36 1.42
CA LEU A 49 2.76 21.68 2.60
C LEU A 49 1.65 20.90 3.34
N ARG A 50 0.46 21.49 3.47
CA ARG A 50 -0.70 20.83 4.04
C ARG A 50 -1.11 19.61 3.23
N ASP A 51 -1.17 19.74 1.91
CA ASP A 51 -1.63 18.65 1.05
C ASP A 51 -0.62 17.49 1.04
N ARG A 52 0.69 17.79 1.00
CA ARG A 52 1.74 16.77 1.22
C ARG A 52 1.65 16.09 2.58
N TYR A 53 1.35 16.84 3.64
CA TYR A 53 1.15 16.24 4.96
C TYR A 53 -0.07 15.30 4.96
N LYS A 54 -1.17 15.70 4.30
CA LYS A 54 -2.36 14.85 4.15
C LYS A 54 -2.09 13.59 3.33
N ASP A 55 -1.15 13.63 2.39
CA ASP A 55 -0.76 12.45 1.61
C ASP A 55 -0.09 11.36 2.46
N LEU A 56 0.33 11.67 3.69
CA LEU A 56 0.80 10.66 4.64
C LEU A 56 -0.24 9.57 4.92
N LYS A 57 -1.53 9.87 4.73
CA LYS A 57 -2.62 8.88 4.77
C LYS A 57 -2.41 7.73 3.78
N TYR A 58 -1.75 7.97 2.65
CA TYR A 58 -1.46 6.92 1.65
C TYR A 58 -0.40 5.95 2.15
N VAL A 59 0.55 6.44 2.97
CA VAL A 59 1.54 5.59 3.64
C VAL A 59 0.87 4.68 4.67
N GLU A 60 -0.02 5.24 5.50
CA GLU A 60 -0.81 4.46 6.44
C GLU A 60 -1.69 3.42 5.73
N GLN A 61 -2.32 3.83 4.63
CA GLN A 61 -3.11 2.93 3.79
C GLN A 61 -2.25 1.79 3.22
N ALA A 62 -1.02 2.07 2.77
CA ALA A 62 -0.08 1.07 2.28
C ALA A 62 0.28 0.07 3.38
N PHE A 63 0.66 0.54 4.57
CA PHE A 63 0.93 -0.32 5.72
C PHE A 63 -0.29 -1.15 6.14
N ARG A 64 -1.49 -0.55 6.10
CA ARG A 64 -2.73 -1.26 6.37
C ARG A 64 -2.94 -2.39 5.38
N THR A 65 -2.85 -2.12 4.08
CA THR A 65 -2.97 -3.12 3.01
C THR A 65 -1.96 -4.25 3.17
N MET A 66 -0.70 -3.93 3.49
CA MET A 66 0.33 -4.93 3.73
C MET A 66 0.01 -5.82 4.95
N LYS A 67 -0.51 -5.25 6.03
CA LYS A 67 -0.89 -5.98 7.26
C LYS A 67 -2.16 -6.81 7.13
N THR A 68 -3.06 -6.46 6.22
CA THR A 68 -4.38 -7.11 6.07
C THR A 68 -4.43 -8.03 4.84
N ALA A 69 -5.64 -8.33 4.36
CA ALA A 69 -6.03 -9.51 3.59
C ALA A 69 -5.19 -9.87 2.35
N ASP A 70 -4.48 -8.92 1.73
CA ASP A 70 -3.81 -9.14 0.44
C ASP A 70 -2.38 -9.71 0.60
N ILE A 71 -1.64 -9.34 1.65
CA ILE A 71 -0.21 -9.70 1.81
C ILE A 71 0.06 -10.38 3.15
N GLN A 72 -0.78 -10.15 4.16
CA GLN A 72 -0.67 -10.75 5.49
C GLN A 72 0.75 -10.68 6.06
N THR A 73 1.30 -9.47 6.24
CA THR A 73 2.68 -9.29 6.74
C THR A 73 2.97 -9.90 8.11
N TRP A 74 1.98 -10.41 8.84
CA TRP A 74 2.14 -10.94 10.18
C TRP A 74 3.18 -12.07 10.16
N PRO A 75 4.39 -11.83 10.70
CA PRO A 75 5.43 -12.82 10.65
C PRO A 75 5.04 -13.99 11.54
N ILE A 76 4.86 -15.18 10.96
CA ILE A 76 4.79 -16.40 11.75
C ILE A 76 6.25 -16.82 12.00
N ARG A 77 6.82 -16.38 13.14
CA ARG A 77 8.13 -16.81 13.68
C ARG A 77 9.40 -16.23 13.01
N HIS A 78 9.47 -14.92 12.77
CA HIS A 78 10.76 -14.25 12.51
C HIS A 78 11.28 -13.60 13.81
N PHE A 79 12.41 -14.12 14.32
CA PHE A 79 13.03 -13.62 15.57
C PHE A 79 14.43 -13.00 15.34
N ASN A 80 15.03 -13.21 14.17
CA ASN A 80 16.31 -12.62 13.79
C ASN A 80 16.09 -11.37 12.91
N GLU A 81 16.80 -10.29 13.21
CA GLU A 81 16.79 -9.02 12.46
C GLU A 81 16.90 -9.20 10.94
N MET A 82 17.82 -10.06 10.48
CA MET A 82 18.02 -10.28 9.04
C MET A 82 16.78 -10.87 8.36
N GLN A 83 16.10 -11.80 9.02
CA GLN A 83 14.87 -12.41 8.50
C GLN A 83 13.71 -11.42 8.49
N VAL A 84 13.61 -10.57 9.51
CA VAL A 84 12.60 -9.50 9.57
C VAL A 84 12.80 -8.51 8.42
N ARG A 85 14.04 -8.08 8.17
CA ARG A 85 14.36 -7.18 7.04
C ARG A 85 14.01 -7.82 5.69
N GLY A 86 14.37 -9.09 5.49
CA GLY A 86 14.06 -9.82 4.26
C GLY A 86 12.55 -9.99 4.03
N HIS A 87 11.80 -10.34 5.07
CA HIS A 87 10.34 -10.47 5.01
C HIS A 87 9.66 -9.14 4.68
N LEU A 88 10.04 -8.06 5.37
CA LEU A 88 9.52 -6.72 5.07
C LEU A 88 9.80 -6.31 3.62
N PHE A 89 11.01 -6.57 3.12
CA PHE A 89 11.35 -6.31 1.73
C PHE A 89 10.44 -7.06 0.75
N ALA A 90 10.22 -8.37 0.97
CA ALA A 90 9.31 -9.16 0.15
C ALA A 90 7.86 -8.64 0.20
N CYS A 91 7.38 -8.25 1.39
CA CYS A 91 6.06 -7.64 1.53
C CYS A 91 5.93 -6.32 0.77
N PHE A 92 6.96 -5.46 0.78
CA PHE A 92 6.97 -4.22 0.00
C PHE A 92 6.97 -4.47 -1.51
N LEU A 93 7.69 -5.50 -1.99
CA LEU A 93 7.65 -5.91 -3.39
C LEU A 93 6.25 -6.39 -3.79
N ALA A 94 5.65 -7.27 -2.99
CA ALA A 94 4.29 -7.74 -3.21
C ALA A 94 3.28 -6.58 -3.23
N TYR A 95 3.43 -5.62 -2.32
CA TYR A 95 2.62 -4.40 -2.30
C TYR A 95 2.77 -3.59 -3.58
N ARG A 96 4.00 -3.39 -4.09
CA ARG A 96 4.22 -2.65 -5.33
C ARG A 96 3.52 -3.31 -6.53
N VAL A 97 3.50 -4.64 -6.59
CA VAL A 97 2.78 -5.41 -7.62
C VAL A 97 1.27 -5.25 -7.46
N ILE A 98 0.73 -5.39 -6.26
CA ILE A 98 -0.70 -5.20 -6.00
C ILE A 98 -1.14 -3.75 -6.30
N TRP A 99 -0.31 -2.77 -5.95
CA TRP A 99 -0.57 -1.37 -6.28
C TRP A 99 -0.64 -1.17 -7.80
N GLU A 100 0.31 -1.73 -8.56
CA GLU A 100 0.30 -1.67 -10.02
C GLU A 100 -0.98 -2.27 -10.60
N LEU A 101 -1.36 -3.45 -10.10
CA LEU A 101 -2.57 -4.15 -10.53
C LEU A 101 -3.81 -3.31 -10.24
N ARG A 102 -3.90 -2.71 -9.05
CA ARG A 102 -5.01 -1.80 -8.69
C ARG A 102 -5.07 -0.58 -9.61
N GLN A 103 -3.93 -0.01 -10.01
CA GLN A 103 -3.92 1.09 -10.98
C GLN A 103 -4.42 0.65 -12.36
N ARG A 104 -3.96 -0.50 -12.86
CA ARG A 104 -4.39 -1.05 -14.16
C ARG A 104 -5.86 -1.45 -14.17
N LEU A 105 -6.35 -1.98 -13.07
CA LEU A 105 -7.72 -2.45 -12.87
C LEU A 105 -8.65 -1.38 -12.31
N ALA A 106 -8.19 -0.13 -12.14
CA ALA A 106 -9.00 0.99 -11.64
C ALA A 106 -10.36 1.11 -12.38
N PRO A 107 -10.45 0.96 -13.72
CA PRO A 107 -11.73 1.06 -14.44
C PRO A 107 -12.81 0.07 -13.98
N VAL A 108 -12.44 -1.06 -13.37
CA VAL A 108 -13.38 -2.08 -12.89
C VAL A 108 -13.45 -2.17 -11.37
N LEU A 109 -12.47 -1.59 -10.66
CA LEU A 109 -12.39 -1.58 -9.20
C LEU A 109 -12.93 -0.29 -8.57
N GLU A 110 -12.99 0.80 -9.33
CA GLU A 110 -13.59 2.04 -8.87
C GLU A 110 -15.10 1.87 -8.72
N ARG A 111 -15.63 2.44 -7.64
CA ARG A 111 -17.07 2.43 -7.39
C ARG A 111 -17.71 3.49 -8.26
N ASP A 112 -18.74 3.08 -8.98
CA ASP A 112 -19.56 3.98 -9.76
C ASP A 112 -20.16 5.07 -8.83
N PRO A 113 -20.05 6.37 -9.17
CA PRO A 113 -20.49 7.45 -8.31
C PRO A 113 -21.99 7.45 -8.01
N GLU A 114 -22.83 6.97 -8.93
CA GLU A 114 -24.28 6.97 -8.79
C GLU A 114 -24.77 5.71 -8.07
N SER A 115 -24.48 4.54 -8.63
CA SER A 115 -24.93 3.23 -8.13
C SER A 115 -24.15 2.73 -6.92
N LYS A 116 -22.98 3.32 -6.61
CA LYS A 116 -22.03 2.90 -5.56
C LYS A 116 -21.51 1.46 -5.69
N ARG A 117 -21.80 0.79 -6.81
CA ARG A 117 -21.38 -0.57 -7.11
C ARG A 117 -19.96 -0.57 -7.67
N CYS A 118 -19.21 -1.61 -7.33
CA CYS A 118 -17.92 -1.92 -7.93
C CYS A 118 -18.17 -3.00 -8.99
N GLU A 119 -17.79 -2.76 -10.25
CA GLU A 119 -18.02 -3.71 -11.34
C GLU A 119 -17.40 -5.08 -11.03
N ALA A 120 -16.15 -5.07 -10.57
CA ALA A 120 -15.41 -6.28 -10.22
C ALA A 120 -15.64 -6.78 -8.79
N GLY A 121 -16.41 -6.04 -7.97
CA GLY A 121 -16.58 -6.29 -6.53
C GLY A 121 -15.30 -6.08 -5.71
N SER A 122 -14.30 -6.96 -5.89
CA SER A 122 -13.00 -6.91 -5.20
C SER A 122 -11.87 -7.53 -6.02
N LEU A 123 -10.61 -7.26 -5.63
CA LEU A 123 -9.44 -7.91 -6.24
C LEU A 123 -9.50 -9.45 -6.12
N ALA A 124 -10.08 -9.96 -5.02
CA ALA A 124 -10.24 -11.41 -4.80
C ALA A 124 -11.25 -12.06 -5.76
N GLU A 125 -12.24 -11.30 -6.25
CA GLU A 125 -13.18 -11.76 -7.28
C GLU A 125 -12.51 -11.83 -8.64
N ILE A 126 -11.73 -10.81 -8.99
CA ILE A 126 -10.89 -10.82 -10.20
C ILE A 126 -9.96 -12.03 -10.17
N TRP A 127 -9.35 -12.35 -9.03
CA TRP A 127 -8.44 -13.49 -8.91
C TRP A 127 -9.16 -14.83 -9.09
N ARG A 128 -10.39 -14.95 -8.57
CA ARG A 128 -11.22 -16.14 -8.79
C ARG A 128 -11.59 -16.31 -10.26
N GLU A 129 -11.93 -15.22 -10.95
CA GLU A 129 -12.24 -15.26 -12.39
C GLU A 129 -11.02 -15.70 -13.19
N LEU A 130 -9.86 -15.09 -12.96
CA LEU A 130 -8.61 -15.44 -13.66
C LEU A 130 -8.12 -16.85 -13.33
N ALA A 131 -8.34 -17.34 -12.11
CA ALA A 131 -8.02 -18.70 -11.71
C ALA A 131 -8.82 -19.77 -12.47
N GLY A 132 -9.93 -19.39 -13.11
CA GLY A 132 -10.68 -20.27 -14.02
C GLY A 132 -9.99 -20.51 -15.37
N ILE A 133 -9.01 -19.69 -15.74
CA ILE A 133 -8.23 -19.87 -16.95
C ILE A 133 -7.22 -21.00 -16.70
N THR A 134 -7.41 -22.12 -17.39
CA THR A 134 -6.57 -23.32 -17.24
C THR A 134 -6.01 -23.75 -18.58
N VAL A 135 -4.86 -24.41 -18.53
CA VAL A 135 -4.18 -24.98 -19.69
C VAL A 135 -4.14 -26.49 -19.49
N ALA A 136 -4.78 -27.23 -20.39
CA ALA A 136 -4.70 -28.68 -20.42
C ALA A 136 -3.55 -29.11 -21.33
N LYS A 137 -2.65 -29.94 -20.79
CA LYS A 137 -1.65 -30.67 -21.58
C LYS A 137 -2.25 -32.03 -21.96
N LEU A 138 -2.40 -32.26 -23.26
CA LEU A 138 -3.02 -33.46 -23.83
C LEU A 138 -1.97 -34.21 -24.63
N GLU A 139 -1.79 -35.51 -24.35
CA GLU A 139 -0.95 -36.37 -25.18
C GLU A 139 -1.85 -37.20 -26.09
N VAL A 140 -1.70 -37.00 -27.40
CA VAL A 140 -2.46 -37.71 -28.43
C VAL A 140 -1.47 -38.25 -29.44
N ASN A 141 -1.47 -39.58 -29.64
CA ASN A 141 -0.58 -40.26 -30.60
C ASN A 141 0.92 -39.93 -30.42
N GLY A 142 1.38 -39.76 -29.17
CA GLY A 142 2.77 -39.40 -28.87
C GLY A 142 3.13 -37.93 -29.10
N GLN A 143 2.18 -37.08 -29.50
CA GLN A 143 2.35 -35.64 -29.60
C GLN A 143 1.66 -34.93 -28.42
N THR A 144 2.36 -33.95 -27.83
CA THR A 144 1.80 -33.09 -26.79
C THR A 144 1.09 -31.90 -27.42
N HIS A 145 -0.17 -31.68 -27.04
CA HIS A 145 -0.95 -30.50 -27.38
C HIS A 145 -1.30 -29.71 -26.11
N LEU A 146 -1.16 -28.39 -26.16
CA LEU A 146 -1.63 -27.49 -25.12
C LEU A 146 -2.97 -26.88 -25.56
N LYS A 147 -3.97 -26.93 -24.70
CA LYS A 147 -5.29 -26.36 -24.97
C LYS A 147 -5.74 -25.48 -23.81
N LEU A 148 -6.10 -24.23 -24.12
CA LEU A 148 -6.71 -23.30 -23.17
C LEU A 148 -8.18 -23.64 -22.94
N SER A 149 -8.65 -23.42 -21.72
CA SER A 149 -10.09 -23.34 -21.43
C SER A 149 -10.75 -22.17 -22.18
N SER A 150 -12.07 -22.20 -22.29
CA SER A 150 -12.83 -21.07 -22.83
C SER A 150 -12.68 -19.86 -21.92
N ILE A 151 -12.12 -18.78 -22.44
CA ILE A 151 -11.93 -17.52 -21.70
C ILE A 151 -13.22 -16.70 -21.80
N THR A 152 -13.75 -16.25 -20.68
CA THR A 152 -14.94 -15.39 -20.66
C THR A 152 -14.60 -14.00 -21.24
N PRO A 153 -15.58 -13.28 -21.85
CA PRO A 153 -15.34 -11.91 -22.31
C PRO A 153 -14.85 -10.98 -21.19
N TYR A 154 -15.32 -11.24 -19.97
CA TYR A 154 -14.91 -10.49 -18.78
C TYR A 154 -13.45 -10.76 -18.41
N ALA A 155 -13.03 -12.03 -18.35
CA ALA A 155 -11.62 -12.38 -18.16
C ALA A 155 -10.71 -11.79 -19.24
N GLN A 156 -11.16 -11.77 -20.50
CA GLN A 156 -10.43 -11.12 -21.60
C GLN A 156 -10.26 -9.60 -21.37
N LYS A 157 -11.30 -8.91 -20.88
CA LYS A 157 -11.23 -7.49 -20.49
C LYS A 157 -10.19 -7.29 -19.39
N LEU A 158 -10.19 -8.13 -18.35
CA LEU A 158 -9.24 -8.06 -17.23
C LEU A 158 -7.78 -8.23 -17.71
N LEU A 159 -7.51 -9.24 -18.54
CA LEU A 159 -6.17 -9.48 -19.11
C LEU A 159 -5.68 -8.30 -19.96
N THR A 160 -6.58 -7.70 -20.74
CA THR A 160 -6.30 -6.52 -21.57
C THR A 160 -5.93 -5.32 -20.71
N LEU A 161 -6.68 -5.04 -19.65
CA LEU A 161 -6.37 -3.96 -18.69
C LEU A 161 -5.01 -4.17 -18.03
N CYS A 162 -4.68 -5.42 -17.68
CA CYS A 162 -3.39 -5.78 -17.10
C CYS A 162 -2.23 -5.74 -18.11
N ARG A 163 -2.49 -5.51 -19.41
CA ARG A 163 -1.51 -5.53 -20.50
C ARG A 163 -0.77 -6.88 -20.58
N VAL A 164 -1.49 -7.97 -20.36
CA VAL A 164 -0.93 -9.31 -20.48
C VAL A 164 -0.68 -9.62 -21.97
N PRO A 165 0.47 -10.20 -22.35
CA PRO A 165 0.67 -10.72 -23.70
C PRO A 165 -0.42 -11.70 -24.08
N SER A 166 -0.57 -11.97 -25.38
CA SER A 166 -1.55 -12.97 -25.81
C SER A 166 -1.23 -14.32 -25.15
N LEU A 167 -2.24 -14.97 -24.56
CA LEU A 167 -2.03 -16.26 -23.89
C LEU A 167 -1.54 -17.34 -24.87
N GLN A 168 -1.86 -17.20 -26.16
CA GLN A 168 -1.35 -18.08 -27.21
C GLN A 168 0.16 -17.90 -27.40
N THR A 169 0.67 -16.66 -27.32
CA THR A 169 2.11 -16.37 -27.36
C THR A 169 2.84 -16.99 -26.17
N ILE A 170 2.24 -16.89 -24.97
CA ILE A 170 2.83 -17.47 -23.74
C ILE A 170 2.91 -18.99 -23.82
N LEU A 171 1.97 -19.65 -24.52
CA LEU A 171 1.97 -21.10 -24.68
C LEU A 171 2.89 -21.60 -25.80
N SER A 172 3.41 -20.70 -26.63
CA SER A 172 4.36 -21.01 -27.70
C SER A 172 5.82 -20.79 -27.32
N GLU A 173 6.08 -20.14 -26.18
CA GLU A 173 7.41 -20.00 -25.55
C GLU A 173 7.71 -21.20 -24.63
#